data_AF-A0A6A5AU84-F1
#
_entry.id   AF-A0A6A5AU84-F1
#
_cell.length_a   1.000
_cell.length_b   1.000
_cell.length_c   1.000
_cell.angle_alpha   90.00
_cell.angle_beta   90.00
_cell.angle_gamma   90.00
#
_symmetry.space_group_name_H-M   'P 1'
#
loop_
_entity.id
_entity.type
_entity.pdbx_description
1 polymer ?
#
loop_
_entity_poly.entity_id
_entity_poly.type
_entity_poly.pdbx_seq_one_letter_code
_entity_poly.pdbx_strand_id
1 'polypeptide(L)'
;TPTATPSVESSSPCDNAIPPTLSSVAEKVALPLEASLFLQKELAHVQSELRKTQTVLSERENQLLSSSAAMSKLHEELESMRNHVSPTPATTTNDAAVIYALQVALADKEMQLSNLLEEGEALSKKQAAFESRLRALRKEKTDVMDENKKLTAALETATAKWETARMHLVTAEEDAKLHAQLLKSLDATDAQLQASEATLAATKQRLATAECHVEELVAENDALKARTQLEAVQDREVL
;
A
#
# COMPACT_ATOMS: atom_id res chain seq x y z
N THR A 1 36.57 -12.89 -50.02
CA THR A 1 35.23 -13.49 -49.84
C THR A 1 34.85 -13.31 -48.38
N PRO A 2 33.75 -12.61 -48.08
CA PRO A 2 33.43 -12.06 -46.76
C PRO A 2 32.43 -12.91 -45.98
N THR A 3 32.57 -12.99 -44.65
CA THR A 3 31.47 -13.18 -43.66
C THR A 3 32.01 -12.68 -42.31
N ALA A 4 31.74 -11.46 -41.85
CA ALA A 4 30.50 -10.93 -41.26
C ALA A 4 30.14 -11.52 -39.88
N THR A 5 30.76 -10.96 -38.82
CA THR A 5 30.18 -10.35 -37.59
C THR A 5 29.14 -11.16 -36.74
N PRO A 6 28.59 -10.62 -35.62
CA PRO A 6 28.96 -10.99 -34.25
C PRO A 6 27.72 -11.48 -33.44
N SER A 7 27.87 -11.82 -32.15
CA SER A 7 26.76 -11.59 -31.18
C SER A 7 27.24 -11.54 -29.74
N VAL A 8 26.99 -10.37 -29.17
CA VAL A 8 26.97 -9.97 -27.77
C VAL A 8 25.62 -10.38 -27.18
N GLU A 9 25.58 -10.74 -25.89
CA GLU A 9 24.52 -10.44 -24.90
C GLU A 9 24.63 -11.48 -23.77
N SER A 10 24.40 -11.19 -22.50
CA SER A 10 24.33 -9.97 -21.72
C SER A 10 24.24 -10.48 -20.29
N SER A 11 25.15 -10.03 -19.43
CA SER A 11 25.13 -10.35 -18.01
C SER A 11 24.01 -9.54 -17.36
N SER A 12 22.86 -10.16 -17.09
CA SER A 12 21.84 -9.55 -16.23
C SER A 12 22.18 -9.83 -14.76
N PRO A 13 22.33 -8.80 -13.91
CA PRO A 13 22.41 -8.98 -12.47
C PRO A 13 21.02 -9.34 -11.96
N CYS A 14 20.93 -10.43 -11.21
CA CYS A 14 19.77 -10.76 -10.41
C CYS A 14 19.59 -9.67 -9.34
N ASP A 15 18.74 -8.68 -9.62
CA ASP A 15 18.17 -7.82 -8.60
C ASP A 15 17.31 -8.70 -7.68
N ASN A 16 17.93 -9.22 -6.63
CA ASN A 16 17.26 -9.79 -5.47
C ASN A 16 16.48 -8.67 -4.76
N ALA A 17 15.34 -8.28 -5.33
CA ALA A 17 14.34 -7.51 -4.63
C ALA A 17 13.68 -8.45 -3.60
N ILE A 18 14.20 -8.38 -2.38
CA ILE A 18 13.61 -8.98 -1.18
C ILE A 18 12.11 -8.62 -1.16
N PRO A 19 11.19 -9.59 -1.06
CA PRO A 19 9.76 -9.30 -0.98
C PRO A 19 9.53 -8.42 0.26
N PRO A 20 8.72 -7.36 0.17
CA PRO A 20 8.41 -6.55 1.33
C PRO A 20 7.77 -7.46 2.38
N THR A 21 8.41 -7.57 3.53
CA THR A 21 7.90 -8.34 4.66
C THR A 21 6.50 -7.84 4.99
N LEU A 22 5.58 -8.77 5.30
CA LEU A 22 4.18 -8.48 5.67
C LEU A 22 4.06 -7.41 6.79
N SER A 23 5.12 -7.26 7.60
CA SER A 23 5.30 -6.18 8.58
C SER A 23 5.25 -4.78 7.96
N SER A 24 5.91 -4.56 6.82
CA SER A 24 6.00 -3.25 6.16
C SER A 24 4.66 -2.80 5.57
N VAL A 25 3.83 -3.73 5.12
CA VAL A 25 2.50 -3.43 4.57
C VAL A 25 1.52 -3.10 5.69
N ALA A 26 1.53 -3.86 6.79
CA ALA A 26 0.67 -3.60 7.95
C ALA A 26 0.99 -2.26 8.63
N GLU A 27 2.28 -1.92 8.76
CA GLU A 27 2.75 -0.67 9.35
C GLU A 27 2.38 0.54 8.48
N LYS A 28 2.38 0.38 7.14
CA LYS A 28 2.04 1.46 6.19
C LYS A 28 0.53 1.71 6.04
N VAL A 29 -0.32 0.77 6.45
CA VAL A 29 -1.80 0.89 6.47
C VAL A 29 -2.33 1.37 7.83
N ALA A 30 -1.60 1.14 8.91
CA ALA A 30 -1.95 1.64 10.24
C ALA A 30 -1.76 3.16 10.38
N LEU A 31 -0.67 3.70 9.83
CA LEU A 31 -0.31 5.13 9.91
C LEU A 31 -1.39 6.09 9.33
N PRO A 32 -2.02 5.81 8.17
CA PRO A 32 -3.07 6.66 7.62
C PRO A 32 -4.36 6.70 8.45
N LEU A 33 -4.71 5.62 9.17
CA LEU A 33 -5.90 5.57 10.01
C LEU A 33 -5.72 6.42 11.27
N GLU A 34 -4.55 6.36 11.90
CA GLU A 34 -4.23 7.16 13.07
C GLU A 34 -4.16 8.66 12.74
N ALA A 35 -3.53 9.02 11.61
CA ALA A 35 -3.49 10.39 11.12
C ALA A 35 -4.89 10.96 10.82
N SER A 36 -5.76 10.17 10.20
CA SER A 36 -7.15 10.57 9.92
C SER A 36 -7.95 10.80 11.20
N LEU A 37 -7.83 9.92 12.20
CA LEU A 37 -8.49 10.07 13.50
C LEU A 37 -7.97 11.27 14.28
N PHE A 38 -6.67 11.52 14.24
CA PHE A 38 -6.05 12.71 14.84
C PHE A 38 -6.61 13.98 14.22
N LEU A 39 -6.58 14.10 12.88
CA LEU A 39 -7.11 15.25 12.15
C LEU A 39 -8.60 15.47 12.41
N GLN A 40 -9.38 14.39 12.54
CA GLN A 40 -10.79 14.48 12.88
C GLN A 40 -11.01 15.07 14.28
N LYS A 41 -10.24 14.63 15.27
CA LYS A 41 -10.30 15.17 16.64
C LYS A 41 -9.88 16.64 16.67
N GLU A 42 -8.80 17.01 15.98
CA GLU A 42 -8.32 18.38 15.96
C GLU A 42 -9.31 19.31 15.25
N LEU A 43 -9.91 18.87 14.14
CA LEU A 43 -10.94 19.62 13.42
C LEU A 43 -12.17 19.85 14.30
N ALA A 44 -12.61 18.83 15.05
CA ALA A 44 -13.72 18.96 15.99
C ALA A 44 -13.39 19.94 17.14
N HIS A 45 -12.17 19.89 17.64
CA HIS A 45 -11.69 20.80 18.68
C HIS A 45 -11.67 22.25 18.19
N VAL A 46 -11.04 22.54 17.04
CA VAL A 46 -10.97 23.89 16.47
C VAL A 46 -12.36 24.43 16.15
N GLN A 47 -13.28 23.60 15.65
CA GLN A 47 -14.69 23.98 15.46
C GLN A 47 -15.40 24.35 16.75
N SER A 48 -15.11 23.64 17.84
CA SER A 48 -15.66 23.93 19.16
C SER A 48 -15.16 25.28 19.67
N GLU A 49 -13.84 25.51 19.60
CA GLU A 49 -13.22 26.77 20.03
C GLU A 49 -13.67 27.97 19.18
N LEU A 50 -13.85 27.77 17.87
CA LEU A 50 -14.41 28.79 16.99
C LEU A 50 -15.82 29.19 17.43
N ARG A 51 -16.69 28.20 17.69
CA ARG A 51 -18.07 28.46 18.17
C ARG A 51 -18.08 29.20 19.50
N LYS A 52 -17.25 28.78 20.46
CA LYS A 52 -17.13 29.49 21.76
C LYS A 52 -16.69 30.93 21.57
N THR A 53 -15.71 31.18 20.69
CA THR A 53 -15.20 32.53 20.43
C THR A 53 -16.27 33.40 19.79
N GLN A 54 -17.05 32.86 18.85
CA GLN A 54 -18.19 33.56 18.24
C GLN A 54 -19.29 33.91 19.26
N THR A 55 -19.60 33.00 20.19
CA THR A 55 -20.55 33.28 21.28
C THR A 55 -20.06 34.43 22.17
N VAL A 56 -18.80 34.37 22.62
CA VAL A 56 -18.22 35.43 23.46
C VAL A 56 -18.17 36.76 22.71
N LEU A 57 -17.82 36.75 21.42
CA LEU A 57 -17.79 37.96 20.59
C LEU A 57 -19.19 38.61 20.51
N SER A 58 -20.24 37.82 20.28
CA SER A 58 -21.62 38.32 20.28
C SER A 58 -22.05 38.87 21.64
N GLU A 59 -21.64 38.24 22.74
CA GLU A 59 -21.88 38.77 24.10
C GLU A 59 -21.18 40.13 24.31
N ARG A 60 -19.94 40.28 23.83
CA ARG A 60 -19.18 41.55 23.93
C ARG A 60 -19.78 42.64 23.05
N GLU A 61 -20.25 42.31 21.85
CA GLU A 61 -20.98 43.25 20.99
C GLU A 61 -22.24 43.79 21.69
N ASN A 62 -23.01 42.93 22.35
CA ASN A 62 -24.18 43.35 23.13
C ASN A 62 -23.79 44.24 24.33
N GLN A 63 -22.70 43.92 25.03
CA GLN A 63 -22.17 44.75 26.11
C GLN A 63 -21.70 46.12 25.62
N LEU A 64 -21.04 46.17 24.45
CA LEU A 64 -20.60 47.40 23.80
C LEU A 64 -21.79 48.30 23.46
N LEU A 65 -22.83 47.74 22.84
CA LEU A 65 -24.07 48.46 22.53
C LEU A 65 -24.75 49.01 23.78
N SER A 66 -24.85 48.20 24.84
CA SER A 66 -25.44 48.62 26.11
C SER A 66 -24.63 49.73 26.79
N SER A 67 -23.30 49.60 26.82
CA SER A 67 -22.41 50.60 27.42
C SER A 67 -22.41 51.91 26.62
N SER A 68 -22.44 51.83 25.28
CA SER A 68 -22.60 53.00 24.40
C SER A 68 -23.91 53.74 24.68
N ALA A 69 -25.02 53.02 24.83
CA ALA A 69 -26.31 53.63 25.15
C ALA A 69 -26.33 54.28 26.54
N ALA A 70 -25.67 53.65 27.53
CA ALA A 70 -25.54 54.22 28.87
C ALA A 70 -24.70 55.51 28.87
N MET A 71 -23.63 55.56 28.08
CA MET A 71 -22.80 56.75 27.90
C MET A 71 -23.58 57.91 27.27
N SER A 72 -24.38 57.64 26.23
CA SER A 72 -25.23 58.67 25.62
C SER A 72 -26.19 59.28 26.63
N LYS A 73 -26.82 58.46 27.49
CA LYS A 73 -27.69 58.95 28.57
C LYS A 73 -26.94 59.82 29.59
N LEU A 74 -25.73 59.41 30.01
CA LEU A 74 -24.91 60.21 30.92
C LEU A 74 -24.51 61.56 30.29
N HIS A 75 -24.22 61.58 28.99
CA HIS A 75 -23.98 62.82 28.25
C HIS A 75 -25.22 63.72 28.23
N GLU A 76 -26.40 63.16 27.93
CA GLU A 76 -27.66 63.89 27.95
C GLU A 76 -27.99 64.45 29.34
N GLU A 77 -27.77 63.67 30.40
CA GLU A 77 -27.98 64.10 31.79
C GLU A 77 -27.00 65.21 32.19
N LEU A 78 -25.73 65.11 31.81
CA LEU A 78 -24.73 66.17 32.03
C LEU A 78 -25.11 67.46 31.32
N GLU A 79 -25.52 67.38 30.06
CA GLU A 79 -25.91 68.54 29.26
C GLU A 79 -27.19 69.18 29.82
N SER A 80 -28.16 68.38 30.25
CA SER A 80 -29.36 68.86 30.93
C SER A 80 -29.01 69.62 32.22
N MET A 81 -28.21 69.00 33.11
CA MET A 81 -27.78 69.63 34.36
C MET A 81 -27.01 70.92 34.12
N ARG A 82 -26.13 70.97 33.11
CA ARG A 82 -25.36 72.17 32.74
C ARG A 82 -26.26 73.32 32.29
N ASN A 83 -27.35 73.01 31.57
CA ASN A 83 -28.30 74.01 31.08
C ASN A 83 -29.30 74.48 32.16
N HIS A 84 -29.45 73.75 33.28
CA HIS A 84 -30.43 74.01 34.34
C HIS A 84 -29.81 74.48 35.67
N VAL A 85 -28.51 74.80 35.72
CA VAL A 85 -27.84 75.29 36.93
C VAL A 85 -28.51 76.58 37.44
N SER A 86 -29.12 76.51 38.63
CA SER A 86 -29.80 77.64 39.27
C SER A 86 -28.79 78.64 39.83
N PRO A 87 -29.03 79.97 39.77
CA PRO A 87 -28.10 80.99 40.27
C PRO A 87 -28.04 81.10 41.82
N THR A 88 -28.76 80.25 42.56
CA THR A 88 -28.83 80.29 44.02
C THR A 88 -27.65 79.56 44.69
N PRO A 89 -26.93 80.20 45.64
CA PRO A 89 -25.63 79.75 46.14
C PRO A 89 -25.63 78.36 46.81
N ALA A 90 -26.73 77.96 47.46
CA ALA A 90 -26.85 76.63 48.07
C ALA A 90 -27.13 75.51 47.05
N THR A 91 -27.78 75.85 45.93
CA THR A 91 -28.11 74.91 44.85
C THR A 91 -26.89 74.68 43.96
N THR A 92 -26.13 75.74 43.65
CA THR A 92 -24.90 75.68 42.86
C THR A 92 -23.86 74.70 43.42
N THR A 93 -23.70 74.60 44.74
CA THR A 93 -22.69 73.70 45.34
C THR A 93 -23.10 72.23 45.21
N ASN A 94 -24.40 71.95 45.29
CA ASN A 94 -24.94 70.60 45.15
C ASN A 94 -24.96 70.17 43.67
N ASP A 95 -25.33 71.07 42.77
CA ASP A 95 -25.30 70.86 41.32
C ASP A 95 -23.86 70.61 40.83
N ALA A 96 -22.87 71.33 41.35
CA ALA A 96 -21.46 71.11 41.03
C ALA A 96 -20.96 69.72 41.46
N ALA A 97 -21.40 69.23 42.62
CA ALA A 97 -21.06 67.89 43.08
C ALA A 97 -21.70 66.79 42.20
N VAL A 98 -22.95 66.99 41.78
CA VAL A 98 -23.65 66.07 40.86
C VAL A 98 -23.01 66.06 39.48
N ILE A 99 -22.68 67.23 38.92
CA ILE A 99 -21.97 67.36 37.64
C ILE A 99 -20.62 66.64 37.71
N TYR A 100 -19.85 66.83 38.78
CA TYR A 100 -18.58 66.13 38.97
C TYR A 100 -18.78 64.60 39.05
N ALA A 101 -19.77 64.13 39.79
CA ALA A 101 -20.08 62.70 39.87
C ALA A 101 -20.45 62.10 38.51
N LEU A 102 -21.25 62.80 37.70
CA LEU A 102 -21.59 62.38 36.34
C LEU A 102 -20.38 62.39 35.41
N GLN A 103 -19.47 63.36 35.53
CA GLN A 103 -18.22 63.40 34.76
C GLN A 103 -17.31 62.21 35.09
N VAL A 104 -17.20 61.84 36.37
CA VAL A 104 -16.45 60.64 36.79
C VAL A 104 -17.11 59.38 36.23
N ALA A 105 -18.44 59.24 36.35
CA ALA A 105 -19.17 58.10 35.81
C ALA A 105 -19.04 57.99 34.28
N LEU A 106 -18.99 59.12 33.58
CA LEU A 106 -18.75 59.18 32.14
C LEU A 106 -17.34 58.68 31.79
N ALA A 107 -16.31 59.17 32.48
CA ALA A 107 -14.93 58.73 32.25
C ALA A 107 -14.76 57.22 32.52
N ASP A 108 -15.39 56.70 33.57
CA ASP A 108 -15.40 55.26 33.85
C ASP A 108 -16.06 54.46 32.71
N LYS A 109 -17.13 55.00 32.10
CA LYS A 109 -17.81 54.36 30.95
C LYS A 109 -17.01 54.45 29.67
N GLU A 110 -16.29 55.54 29.42
CA GLU A 110 -15.36 55.68 28.31
C GLU A 110 -14.24 54.64 28.41
N MET A 111 -13.66 54.47 29.61
CA MET A 111 -12.66 53.44 29.86
C MET A 111 -13.22 52.02 29.65
N GLN A 112 -14.44 51.74 30.13
CA GLN A 112 -15.11 50.46 29.89
C GLN A 112 -15.34 50.19 28.39
N LEU A 113 -15.75 51.20 27.62
CA LEU A 113 -15.89 51.06 26.16
C LEU A 113 -14.55 50.78 25.48
N SER A 114 -13.48 51.49 25.87
CA SER A 114 -12.14 51.25 25.32
C SER A 114 -11.72 49.80 25.53
N ASN A 115 -11.87 49.29 26.75
CA ASN A 115 -11.54 47.91 27.08
C ASN A 115 -12.37 46.90 26.27
N LEU A 116 -13.68 47.13 26.13
CA LEU A 116 -14.56 46.25 25.34
C LEU A 116 -14.19 46.25 23.85
N LEU A 117 -13.77 47.39 23.29
CA LEU A 117 -13.31 47.48 21.91
C LEU A 117 -12.00 46.70 21.70
N GLU A 118 -11.03 46.85 22.62
CA GLU A 118 -9.77 46.11 22.58
C GLU A 118 -9.99 44.58 22.68
N GLU A 119 -10.86 44.16 23.60
CA GLU A 119 -11.25 42.75 23.74
C GLU A 119 -11.96 42.23 22.48
N GLY A 120 -12.86 43.03 21.89
CA GLY A 120 -13.55 42.69 20.64
C GLY A 120 -12.57 42.51 19.48
N GLU A 121 -11.58 43.38 19.34
CA GLU A 121 -10.53 43.25 18.33
C GLU A 121 -9.69 41.98 18.55
N ALA A 122 -9.31 41.69 19.80
CA ALA A 122 -8.56 40.49 20.15
C ALA A 122 -9.35 39.20 19.84
N LEU A 123 -10.65 39.17 20.15
CA LEU A 123 -11.53 38.05 19.84
C LEU A 123 -11.72 37.88 18.33
N SER A 124 -11.85 38.98 17.58
CA SER A 124 -11.93 38.96 16.12
C SER A 124 -10.68 38.36 15.48
N LYS A 125 -9.48 38.75 15.95
CA LYS A 125 -8.21 38.15 15.52
C LYS A 125 -8.16 36.64 15.84
N LYS A 126 -8.61 36.24 17.03
CA LYS A 126 -8.66 34.82 17.44
C LYS A 126 -9.63 34.02 16.56
N GLN A 127 -10.79 34.58 16.23
CA GLN A 127 -11.75 33.97 15.31
C GLN A 127 -11.12 33.74 13.93
N ALA A 128 -10.48 34.76 13.36
CA ALA A 128 -9.79 34.65 12.06
C ALA A 128 -8.69 33.57 12.07
N ALA A 129 -7.93 33.46 13.17
CA ALA A 129 -6.92 32.43 13.34
C ALA A 129 -7.52 31.01 13.35
N PHE A 130 -8.62 30.81 14.09
CA PHE A 130 -9.31 29.52 14.09
C PHE A 130 -9.92 29.18 12.72
N GLU A 131 -10.54 30.13 12.04
CA GLU A 131 -11.06 29.90 10.69
C GLU A 131 -9.95 29.52 9.68
N SER A 132 -8.79 30.17 9.80
CA SER A 132 -7.60 29.83 9.01
C SER A 132 -7.10 28.42 9.31
N ARG A 133 -6.94 28.06 10.59
CA ARG A 133 -6.53 26.71 11.00
C ARG A 133 -7.53 25.66 10.54
N LEU A 134 -8.82 25.96 10.59
CA LEU A 134 -9.89 25.07 10.18
C LEU A 134 -9.86 24.82 8.66
N ARG A 135 -9.59 25.85 7.85
CA ARG A 135 -9.32 25.69 6.41
C ARG A 135 -8.09 24.81 6.14
N ALA A 136 -7.00 25.01 6.88
CA ALA A 136 -5.79 24.21 6.75
C ALA A 136 -6.02 22.73 7.11
N LEU A 137 -6.66 22.45 8.25
CA LEU A 137 -6.99 21.08 8.69
C LEU A 137 -7.93 20.36 7.72
N ARG A 138 -8.90 21.08 7.13
CA ARG A 138 -9.76 20.50 6.08
C ARG A 138 -8.96 20.09 4.85
N LYS A 139 -7.99 20.92 4.43
CA LYS A 139 -7.11 20.60 3.32
C LYS A 139 -6.23 19.39 3.63
N GLU A 140 -5.56 19.40 4.78
CA GLU A 140 -4.71 18.29 5.23
C GLU A 140 -5.48 16.97 5.31
N LYS A 141 -6.73 16.99 5.81
CA LYS A 141 -7.61 15.82 5.78
C LYS A 141 -7.86 15.31 4.35
N THR A 142 -8.14 16.20 3.41
CA THR A 142 -8.34 15.81 2.00
C THR A 142 -7.07 15.22 1.40
N ASP A 143 -5.91 15.84 1.65
CA ASP A 143 -4.62 15.36 1.15
C ASP A 143 -4.31 13.95 1.67
N VAL A 144 -4.48 13.71 2.98
CA VAL A 144 -4.31 12.38 3.60
C VAL A 144 -5.28 11.35 3.02
N MET A 145 -6.54 11.73 2.76
CA MET A 145 -7.52 10.84 2.13
C MET A 145 -7.13 10.46 0.72
N ASP A 146 -6.59 11.39 -0.07
CA ASP A 146 -6.18 11.12 -1.45
C ASP A 146 -4.89 10.29 -1.50
N GLU A 147 -3.95 10.49 -0.58
CA GLU A 147 -2.80 9.61 -0.41
C GLU A 147 -3.22 8.18 -0.02
N ASN A 148 -4.18 8.04 0.89
CA ASN A 148 -4.72 6.75 1.28
C ASN A 148 -5.36 6.00 0.09
N LYS A 149 -6.13 6.70 -0.75
CA LYS A 149 -6.67 6.10 -2.00
C LYS A 149 -5.56 5.62 -2.93
N LYS A 150 -4.50 6.42 -3.12
CA LYS A 150 -3.35 6.04 -3.96
C LYS A 150 -2.62 4.82 -3.41
N LEU A 151 -2.40 4.77 -2.09
CA LEU A 151 -1.76 3.63 -1.43
C LEU A 151 -2.62 2.37 -1.53
N THR A 152 -3.94 2.49 -1.38
CA THR A 152 -4.88 1.37 -1.53
C THR A 152 -4.83 0.80 -2.95
N ALA A 153 -4.89 1.65 -3.98
CA ALA A 153 -4.78 1.20 -5.38
C ALA A 153 -3.41 0.54 -5.68
N ALA A 154 -2.33 1.08 -5.10
CA ALA A 154 -1.00 0.49 -5.24
C ALA A 154 -0.90 -0.88 -4.54
N LEU A 155 -1.54 -1.03 -3.36
CA LEU A 155 -1.63 -2.28 -2.64
C LEU A 155 -2.39 -3.33 -3.46
N GLU A 156 -3.57 -3.00 -3.98
CA GLU A 156 -4.38 -3.89 -4.83
C GLU A 156 -3.58 -4.36 -6.05
N THR A 157 -2.86 -3.44 -6.70
CA THR A 157 -1.99 -3.76 -7.84
C THR A 157 -0.86 -4.71 -7.45
N ALA A 158 -0.21 -4.48 -6.30
CA ALA A 158 0.86 -5.33 -5.80
C ALA A 158 0.35 -6.72 -5.43
N THR A 159 -0.82 -6.82 -4.78
CA THR A 159 -1.48 -8.07 -4.45
C THR A 159 -1.81 -8.87 -5.71
N ALA A 160 -2.40 -8.24 -6.73
CA ALA A 160 -2.71 -8.91 -7.99
C ALA A 160 -1.45 -9.46 -8.70
N LYS A 161 -0.34 -8.69 -8.68
CA LYS A 161 0.96 -9.15 -9.22
C LYS A 161 1.51 -10.34 -8.44
N TRP A 162 1.43 -10.30 -7.11
CA TRP A 162 1.88 -11.39 -6.26
C TRP A 162 1.06 -12.66 -6.47
N GLU A 163 -0.27 -12.54 -6.57
CA GLU A 163 -1.16 -13.67 -6.87
C GLU A 163 -0.85 -14.29 -8.24
N THR A 164 -0.60 -13.47 -9.25
CA THR A 164 -0.19 -13.93 -10.59
C THR A 164 1.14 -14.67 -10.53
N ALA A 165 2.14 -14.11 -9.86
CA ALA A 165 3.46 -14.75 -9.70
C ALA A 165 3.35 -16.07 -8.92
N ARG A 166 2.52 -16.10 -7.87
CA ARG A 166 2.23 -17.32 -7.10
C ARG A 166 1.60 -18.40 -7.97
N MET A 167 0.64 -18.04 -8.82
CA MET A 167 0.01 -18.98 -9.75
C MET A 167 1.04 -19.55 -10.73
N HIS A 168 1.90 -18.71 -11.32
CA HIS A 168 2.96 -19.17 -12.23
C HIS A 168 3.96 -20.10 -11.53
N LEU A 169 4.31 -19.81 -10.27
CA LEU A 169 5.19 -20.68 -9.48
C LEU A 169 4.55 -22.06 -9.27
N VAL A 170 3.28 -22.12 -8.91
CA VAL A 170 2.56 -23.39 -8.73
C VAL A 170 2.54 -24.20 -10.02
N THR A 171 2.23 -23.56 -11.16
CA THR A 171 2.26 -24.24 -12.47
C THR A 171 3.67 -24.77 -12.79
N ALA A 172 4.72 -23.97 -12.57
CA ALA A 172 6.09 -24.41 -12.80
C ALA A 172 6.51 -25.58 -11.89
N GLU A 173 6.03 -25.62 -10.64
CA GLU A 173 6.25 -26.74 -9.73
C GLU A 173 5.53 -28.02 -10.17
N GLU A 174 4.33 -27.89 -10.74
CA GLU A 174 3.58 -29.03 -11.31
C GLU A 174 4.26 -29.57 -12.56
N ASP A 175 4.71 -28.69 -13.47
CA ASP A 175 5.47 -29.07 -14.67
C ASP A 175 6.78 -29.77 -14.29
N ALA A 176 7.51 -29.24 -13.30
CA ALA A 176 8.74 -29.87 -12.81
C ALA A 176 8.50 -31.28 -12.26
N LYS A 177 7.39 -31.51 -11.55
CA LYS A 177 7.00 -32.85 -11.08
C LYS A 177 6.70 -33.80 -12.24
N LEU A 178 6.00 -33.32 -13.26
CA LEU A 178 5.67 -34.09 -14.45
C LEU A 178 6.93 -34.46 -15.23
N HIS A 179 7.85 -33.52 -15.44
CA HIS A 179 9.16 -33.78 -16.04
C HIS A 179 9.98 -34.80 -15.24
N ALA A 180 10.00 -34.70 -13.91
CA ALA A 180 10.69 -35.68 -13.07
C ALA A 180 10.10 -37.09 -13.17
N GLN A 181 8.77 -37.21 -13.34
CA GLN A 181 8.12 -38.50 -13.60
C GLN A 181 8.46 -39.05 -14.99
N LEU A 182 8.47 -38.21 -16.02
CA LEU A 182 8.87 -38.59 -17.37
C LEU A 182 10.30 -39.11 -17.41
N LEU A 183 11.25 -38.42 -16.75
CA LEU A 183 12.64 -38.88 -16.65
C LEU A 183 12.75 -40.27 -16.03
N LYS A 184 12.05 -40.52 -14.91
CA LYS A 184 12.02 -41.85 -14.28
C LYS A 184 11.45 -42.93 -15.21
N SER A 185 10.42 -42.59 -15.99
CA SER A 185 9.85 -43.52 -16.97
C SER A 185 10.83 -43.80 -18.11
N LEU A 186 11.57 -42.78 -18.56
CA LEU A 186 12.59 -42.90 -19.60
C LEU A 186 13.73 -43.81 -19.13
N ASP A 187 14.25 -43.59 -17.92
CA ASP A 187 15.29 -44.43 -17.30
C ASP A 187 14.82 -45.90 -17.19
N ALA A 188 13.56 -46.13 -16.83
CA ALA A 188 13.00 -47.48 -16.78
C ALA A 188 12.90 -48.12 -18.17
N THR A 189 12.48 -47.36 -19.20
CA THR A 189 12.44 -47.86 -20.58
C THR A 189 13.84 -48.12 -21.16
N ASP A 190 14.83 -47.30 -20.82
CA ASP A 190 16.22 -47.49 -21.24
C ASP A 190 16.80 -48.76 -20.61
N ALA A 191 16.55 -48.99 -19.33
CA ALA A 191 16.94 -50.24 -18.66
C ALA A 191 16.27 -51.48 -19.30
N GLN A 192 15.00 -51.39 -19.70
CA GLN A 192 14.31 -52.46 -20.43
C GLN A 192 14.91 -52.68 -21.83
N LEU A 193 15.24 -51.61 -22.54
CA LEU A 193 15.87 -51.67 -23.86
C LEU A 193 17.23 -52.36 -23.75
N GLN A 194 18.10 -51.94 -22.83
CA GLN A 194 19.40 -52.57 -22.58
C GLN A 194 19.27 -54.07 -22.24
N ALA A 195 18.29 -54.45 -21.42
CA ALA A 195 18.03 -55.86 -21.11
C ALA A 195 17.57 -56.66 -22.35
N SER A 196 16.74 -56.05 -23.20
CA SER A 196 16.28 -56.67 -24.45
C SER A 196 17.41 -56.80 -25.47
N GLU A 197 18.32 -55.82 -25.56
CA GLU A 197 19.51 -55.86 -26.41
C GLU A 197 20.47 -56.96 -25.95
N ALA A 198 20.71 -57.08 -24.65
CA ALA A 198 21.52 -58.15 -24.09
C ALA A 198 20.91 -59.54 -24.40
N THR A 199 19.59 -59.66 -24.27
CA THR A 199 18.87 -60.90 -24.62
C THR A 199 18.99 -61.23 -26.10
N LEU A 200 18.85 -60.23 -26.98
CA LEU A 200 18.98 -60.38 -28.42
C LEU A 200 20.42 -60.77 -28.82
N ALA A 201 21.43 -60.19 -28.17
CA ALA A 201 22.83 -60.58 -28.39
C ALA A 201 23.04 -62.06 -28.00
N ALA A 202 22.51 -62.49 -26.86
CA ALA A 202 22.59 -63.87 -26.41
C ALA A 202 21.81 -64.87 -27.29
N THR A 203 20.66 -64.48 -27.85
CA THR A 203 19.93 -65.34 -28.80
C THR A 203 20.66 -65.43 -30.14
N LYS A 204 21.23 -64.32 -30.65
CA LYS A 204 22.07 -64.34 -31.85
C LYS A 204 23.28 -65.24 -31.70
N GLN A 205 23.96 -65.20 -30.56
CA GLN A 205 25.09 -66.09 -30.29
C GLN A 205 24.67 -67.57 -30.27
N ARG A 206 23.57 -67.89 -29.59
CA ARG A 206 23.02 -69.27 -29.57
C ARG A 206 22.62 -69.74 -30.96
N LEU A 207 22.03 -68.87 -31.78
CA LEU A 207 21.68 -69.17 -33.17
C LEU A 207 22.94 -69.49 -33.98
N ALA A 208 23.98 -68.66 -33.91
CA ALA A 208 25.24 -68.93 -34.61
C ALA A 208 25.90 -70.25 -34.18
N THR A 209 25.83 -70.60 -32.88
CA THR A 209 26.31 -71.90 -32.39
C THR A 209 25.47 -73.06 -32.95
N ALA A 210 24.15 -72.91 -32.99
CA ALA A 210 23.26 -73.92 -33.55
C ALA A 210 23.47 -74.08 -35.06
N GLU A 211 23.68 -72.99 -35.80
CA GLU A 211 24.01 -73.00 -37.24
C GLU A 211 25.32 -73.76 -37.49
N CYS A 212 26.38 -73.47 -36.73
CA CYS A 212 27.64 -74.20 -36.82
C CYS A 212 27.48 -75.71 -36.54
N HIS A 213 26.68 -76.07 -35.53
CA HIS A 213 26.40 -77.48 -35.24
C HIS A 213 25.58 -78.17 -36.35
N VAL A 214 24.65 -77.46 -36.98
CA VAL A 214 23.93 -77.98 -38.15
C VAL A 214 24.91 -78.22 -39.31
N GLU A 215 25.84 -77.29 -39.57
CA GLU A 215 26.88 -77.46 -40.59
C GLU A 215 27.76 -78.69 -40.30
N GLU A 216 28.16 -78.91 -39.04
CA GLU A 216 28.89 -80.10 -38.61
C GLU A 216 28.11 -81.40 -38.87
N LEU A 217 26.84 -81.44 -38.47
CA LEU A 217 25.97 -82.60 -38.67
C LEU A 217 25.71 -82.89 -40.15
N VAL A 218 25.59 -81.85 -40.99
CA VAL A 218 25.46 -82.00 -42.44
C VAL A 218 26.74 -82.63 -43.01
N ALA A 219 27.92 -82.15 -42.61
CA ALA A 219 29.20 -82.72 -43.04
C ALA A 219 29.36 -84.18 -42.59
N GLU A 220 28.99 -84.51 -41.34
CA GLU A 220 28.99 -85.89 -40.84
C GLU A 220 28.02 -86.78 -41.62
N ASN A 221 26.81 -86.29 -41.91
CA ASN A 221 25.83 -87.02 -42.69
C ASN A 221 26.32 -87.31 -44.12
N ASP A 222 26.96 -86.33 -44.75
CA ASP A 222 27.55 -86.49 -46.09
C ASP A 222 28.73 -87.47 -46.08
N ALA A 223 29.56 -87.44 -45.02
CA ALA A 223 30.63 -88.43 -44.83
C ALA A 223 30.08 -89.85 -44.63
N LEU A 224 29.01 -90.01 -43.85
CA LEU A 224 28.32 -91.30 -43.66
C LEU A 224 27.69 -91.80 -44.96
N LYS A 225 27.06 -90.92 -45.75
CA LYS A 225 26.56 -91.25 -47.09
C LYS A 225 27.70 -91.72 -48.01
N ALA A 226 28.83 -91.03 -48.01
CA ALA A 226 29.99 -91.43 -48.81
C ALA A 226 30.53 -92.80 -48.37
N ARG A 227 30.60 -93.07 -47.06
CA ARG A 227 31.04 -94.36 -46.51
C ARG A 227 30.08 -95.50 -46.87
N THR A 228 28.78 -95.28 -46.72
CA THR A 228 27.76 -96.29 -47.10
C THR A 228 27.74 -96.56 -48.60
N GLN A 229 27.97 -95.55 -49.45
CA GLN A 229 28.16 -95.75 -50.88
C GLN A 229 29.42 -96.56 -51.19
N LEU A 230 30.53 -96.31 -50.49
CA LEU A 230 31.78 -97.05 -50.65
C LEU A 230 31.64 -98.52 -50.20
N GLU A 231 30.99 -98.78 -49.06
CA GLU A 231 30.64 -100.12 -48.59
C GLU A 231 29.74 -100.84 -49.60
N ALA A 232 28.73 -100.16 -50.16
CA ALA A 232 27.87 -100.73 -51.21
C ALA A 232 28.60 -101.04 -52.53
N VAL A 233 29.66 -100.29 -52.88
CA VAL A 233 30.53 -100.60 -54.02
C VAL A 233 31.42 -101.80 -53.72
N GLN A 234 32.00 -101.88 -52.52
CA GLN A 234 32.82 -103.01 -52.07
C GLN A 234 32.02 -104.32 -52.02
N ASP A 235 30.80 -104.29 -51.48
CA ASP A 235 29.90 -105.46 -51.46
C ASP A 235 29.52 -105.93 -52.88
N ARG A 236 29.53 -105.01 -53.86
CA ARG A 236 29.28 -105.32 -55.27
C ARG A 236 30.51 -105.87 -56.00
N GLU A 237 31.73 -105.61 -55.52
CA GLU A 237 32.97 -106.18 -56.05
C GLU A 237 33.26 -107.60 -55.51
N VAL A 238 32.59 -108.02 -54.43
CA VAL A 238 32.76 -109.33 -53.77
C VAL A 238 31.74 -110.39 -54.26
N LEU A 239 30.79 -110.02 -55.11
CA LEU A 239 29.79 -110.90 -55.76
C LEU A 239 30.15 -111.21 -57.22
#